data_AF-A0AAU5S785-F1
#
_entry.id   AF-A0AAU5S785-F1
#
_cell.length_a   1.000
_cell.length_b   1.000
_cell.length_c   1.000
_cell.angle_alpha   90.00
_cell.angle_beta   90.00
_cell.angle_gamma   90.00
#
_symmetry.space_group_name_H-M   'P 1'
#
loop_
_entity.id
_entity.type
_entity.pdbx_description
1 polymer ?
#
loop_
_entity_poly.entity_id
_entity_poly.type
_entity_poly.pdbx_seq_one_letter_code
_entity_poly.pdbx_strand_id
1 'polypeptide(L)' 'MYGGDLDQANAALRAYVQEHGDRPWTAEELTELARLRAQWTAAARGVRVEIRPVAGPVRGASVVTAA' A
#
# COMPACT_ATOMS: atom_id res chain seq x y z
N MET A 1 -13.13 3.34 15.33
CA MET A 1 -11.89 3.80 14.67
C MET A 1 -11.66 2.88 13.48
N TYR A 2 -11.95 3.31 12.25
CA TYR A 2 -11.87 2.47 11.05
C TYR A 2 -10.48 2.48 10.38
N GLY A 3 -9.49 3.16 10.98
CA GLY A 3 -8.12 3.27 10.43
C GLY A 3 -7.07 2.34 11.04
N GLY A 4 -7.37 1.67 12.17
CA GLY A 4 -6.36 0.98 12.98
C GLY A 4 -5.58 -0.12 12.24
N ASP A 5 -6.29 -0.99 11.52
CA ASP A 5 -5.67 -2.12 10.81
C ASP A 5 -4.84 -1.67 9.60
N LEU A 6 -5.29 -0.63 8.89
CA LEU A 6 -4.57 -0.07 7.74
C LEU A 6 -3.29 0.64 8.18
N ASP A 7 -3.38 1.46 9.23
CA ASP A 7 -2.23 2.17 9.80
C ASP A 7 -1.22 1.19 10.38
N GLN A 8 -1.67 0.12 11.05
CA GLN A 8 -0.80 -0.92 11.59
C GLN A 8 -0.08 -1.71 10.48
N ALA A 9 -0.80 -2.13 9.44
CA ALA A 9 -0.20 -2.83 8.31
C ALA A 9 0.82 -1.95 7.56
N ASN A 10 0.53 -0.65 7.42
CA ASN A 10 1.44 0.31 6.82
C ASN A 10 2.68 0.58 7.69
N ALA A 11 2.51 0.64 9.01
CA ALA A 11 3.62 0.80 9.95
C ALA A 11 4.58 -0.39 9.90
N ALA A 12 4.04 -1.63 9.86
CA ALA A 12 4.84 -2.84 9.73
C ALA A 12 5.65 -2.86 8.41
N LEU A 13 5.01 -2.50 7.29
CA LEU A 13 5.68 -2.42 5.99
C LEU A 13 6.81 -1.37 5.98
N ARG A 14 6.57 -0.19 6.57
CA ARG A 14 7.58 0.87 6.67
C ARG A 14 8.74 0.48 7.57
N ALA A 15 8.47 -0.12 8.73
CA ALA A 15 9.50 -0.59 9.64
C ALA A 15 10.40 -1.63 8.95
N TYR A 16 9.81 -2.58 8.22
CA TYR A 16 10.55 -3.61 7.50
C TYR A 16 11.48 -3.03 6.42
N VAL A 17 10.99 -2.08 5.61
CA VAL A 17 11.80 -1.40 4.60
C VAL A 17 12.90 -0.54 5.24
N GLN A 18 12.59 0.16 6.32
CA GLN A 18 13.57 1.01 7.03
C GLN A 18 14.67 0.19 7.70
N GLU A 19 14.34 -0.94 8.30
CA GLU A 19 15.30 -1.87 8.90
C GLU A 19 16.16 -2.56 7.82
N HIS A 20 15.58 -2.82 6.64
CA HIS A 20 16.35 -3.37 5.53
C HIS A 20 17.39 -2.37 5.00
N GLY A 21 17.06 -1.08 4.91
CA GLY A 21 17.99 -0.04 4.46
C GLY A 21 18.43 -0.23 2.99
N ASP A 22 19.67 0.16 2.68
CA ASP A 22 20.26 0.04 1.32
C ASP A 22 20.90 -1.32 1.02
N ARG A 23 20.63 -2.33 1.87
CA ARG A 23 21.12 -3.69 1.65
C ARG A 23 20.48 -4.26 0.36
N PRO A 24 21.17 -5.15 -0.36
CA PRO A 24 20.53 -5.89 -1.45
C PRO A 24 19.52 -6.87 -0.86
N TRP A 25 18.31 -6.88 -1.44
CA TRP A 25 17.22 -7.75 -1.02
C TRP A 25 17.46 -9.20 -1.45
N THR A 26 17.27 -10.15 -0.54
CA THR A 26 17.20 -11.57 -0.90
C THR A 26 15.82 -11.94 -1.44
N ALA A 27 15.74 -13.10 -2.10
CA ALA A 27 14.46 -13.63 -2.56
C ALA A 27 13.48 -13.91 -1.40
N GLU A 28 13.97 -14.31 -0.22
CA GLU A 28 13.13 -14.48 0.96
C GLU A 28 12.59 -13.14 1.47
N GLU A 29 13.44 -12.11 1.52
CA GLU A 29 13.04 -10.78 1.97
C GLU A 29 12.03 -10.12 1.01
N LEU A 30 12.19 -10.33 -0.31
CA LEU A 30 11.21 -9.89 -1.29
C LEU A 30 9.87 -10.64 -1.14
N THR A 31 9.92 -11.92 -0.77
CA THR A 31 8.70 -12.70 -0.50
C THR A 31 7.97 -12.17 0.74
N GLU A 32 8.71 -11.82 1.79
CA GLU A 32 8.14 -11.25 3.00
C GLU A 32 7.60 -9.82 2.76
N LEU A 33 8.32 -9.01 1.99
CA LEU A 33 7.83 -7.70 1.54
C LEU A 33 6.53 -7.83 0.73
N ALA A 34 6.44 -8.82 -0.15
CA ALA A 34 5.23 -9.10 -0.93
C ALA A 34 4.05 -9.50 -0.03
N ARG A 35 4.29 -10.28 1.03
CA ARG A 35 3.26 -10.63 2.02
C ARG A 35 2.77 -9.41 2.79
N LEU A 36 3.67 -8.58 3.30
CA LEU A 36 3.31 -7.34 4.01
C LEU A 36 2.51 -6.39 3.10
N ARG A 37 2.93 -6.27 1.83
CA ARG A 37 2.21 -5.48 0.83
C ARG A 37 0.81 -6.04 0.54
N ALA A 38 0.66 -7.36 0.50
CA ALA A 38 -0.65 -8.01 0.30
C ALA A 38 -1.60 -7.74 1.48
N GLN A 39 -1.10 -7.80 2.72
CA GLN A 39 -1.87 -7.48 3.92
C GLN A 39 -2.34 -6.02 3.93
N TRP A 40 -1.43 -5.08 3.64
CA TRP A 40 -1.79 -3.67 3.49
C TRP A 40 -2.83 -3.46 2.38
N THR A 41 -2.67 -4.12 1.24
CA THR A 41 -3.61 -4.01 0.12
C THR A 41 -5.00 -4.54 0.48
N ALA A 42 -5.08 -5.62 1.26
CA ALA A 42 -6.34 -6.16 1.74
C ALA A 42 -7.04 -5.18 2.71
N ALA A 43 -6.31 -4.64 3.68
CA ALA A 43 -6.82 -3.62 4.60
C ALA A 43 -7.28 -2.35 3.85
N ALA A 44 -6.50 -1.88 2.87
CA ALA A 44 -6.81 -0.70 2.07
C ALA A 44 -8.08 -0.90 1.21
N ARG A 45 -8.32 -2.12 0.72
CA ARG A 45 -9.56 -2.47 0.02
C ARG A 45 -10.76 -2.44 0.96
N GLY A 46 -10.61 -2.91 2.21
CA GLY A 46 -11.66 -2.80 3.24
C GLY A 46 -12.07 -1.34 3.48
N VAL A 47 -11.09 -0.46 3.70
CA VAL A 47 -11.31 0.98 3.88
C VAL A 47 -11.93 1.64 2.63
N ARG A 48 -11.49 1.28 1.43
CA ARG A 48 -12.07 1.82 0.18
C ARG A 48 -13.51 1.37 -0.06
N VAL A 49 -13.91 0.20 0.45
CA VAL A 49 -15.30 -0.26 0.38
C VAL A 49 -16.19 0.51 1.36
N GLU A 50 -15.66 0.88 2.53
CA GLU A 50 -16.34 1.77 3.48
C GLU A 50 -16.49 3.20 2.92
N ILE A 51 -15.45 3.71 2.23
CA ILE A 51 -15.51 4.95 1.46
C ILE A 51 -16.06 4.65 0.06
N ARG A 52 -17.31 4.21 -0.03
CA ARG A 52 -17.90 3.90 -1.34
C ARG A 52 -17.79 5.13 -2.27
N PRO A 53 -17.21 5.00 -3.47
CA PRO A 53 -17.11 6.12 -4.40
C PRO A 53 -18.52 6.44 -4.93
N VAL A 54 -18.91 7.72 -4.89
CA VAL A 54 -20.06 8.17 -5.69
C VAL A 54 -19.70 7.88 -7.15
N ALA A 55 -20.53 7.09 -7.84
CA ALA A 55 -20.38 6.83 -9.26
C ALA A 55 -20.74 8.10 -10.03
N GLY A 56 -19.79 9.04 -10.09
CA GLY A 56 -19.84 10.22 -10.94
C GLY A 56 -18.72 10.14 -11.98
N PRO A 57 -18.94 10.59 -13.23
CA PRO A 57 -17.96 10.46 -14.30
C PRO A 57 -16.81 11.43 -14.05
N VAL A 58 -15.69 10.96 -13.50
CA VAL A 58 -14.47 11.76 -13.44
C VAL A 58 -13.82 11.71 -14.82
N ARG A 59 -14.12 12.72 -15.65
CA ARG A 59 -13.41 12.96 -16.92
C ARG A 59 -11.93 13.20 -16.65
N GLY A 60 -11.10 12.64 -17.52
CA GLY A 60 -9.68 12.41 -17.33
C GLY A 60 -8.82 13.64 -16.99
N ALA A 61 -7.73 13.36 -16.28
CA ALA A 61 -6.53 14.18 -16.30
C ALA A 61 -5.36 13.22 -16.53
N SER A 62 -4.97 13.06 -17.80
CA SER A 62 -3.72 12.41 -18.18
C SER A 62 -2.57 13.31 -17.74
N VAL A 63 -1.71 12.82 -16.85
CA VAL A 63 -0.46 13.52 -16.49
C VAL A 63 0.61 13.05 -17.48
N VAL A 64 1.06 13.97 -18.32
CA VAL A 64 2.19 13.78 -19.25
C VAL A 64 3.48 13.93 -18.44
N THR A 65 4.29 12.86 -18.37
CA THR A 65 5.68 12.93 -17.89
C THR A 65 6.56 13.34 -19.07
N ALA A 66 7.13 14.54 -19.04
CA ALA A 66 8.21 14.93 -19.95
C ALA A 66 9.55 14.42 -19.38
N ALA A 67 10.39 13.89 -20.28
CA ALA A 67 11.72 13.33 -20.04
C ALA A 67 12.80 14.41 -19.96
#